data_AF-A0A3D8R4Y4-F1
#
_entry.id   AF-A0A3D8R4Y4-F1
#
_cell.length_a   1.000
_cell.length_b   1.000
_cell.length_c   1.000
_cell.angle_alpha   90.00
_cell.angle_beta   90.00
_cell.angle_gamma   90.00
#
_symmetry.space_group_name_H-M   'P 1'
#
loop_
_entity.id
_entity.type
_entity.pdbx_description
1 polymer ?
#
loop_
_entity_poly.entity_id
_entity_poly.type
_entity_poly.pdbx_seq_one_letter_code
_entity_poly.pdbx_strand_id
1 'polypeptide(L)'
;MALNALDMRTRAPRLRWSSETRKFLCCLVKYFDKDNSGFQAVFNARFRKELTESGFKEEEFIKWDTLNSQWADMKFKKDSIWKDIHQSDSSPEAWLPYIKTIEDTAASIGQHLDRKLLISVETSEFTYQTPVPRAETDAERQLFQAEISIEPPRVHADPVQDLANDPFENTTLQQKDTKHALSQPEPVPLCRPGTKCYWCDIESLNEKAINGAGGTQLPPLLYRWWNVKSQGLNLENSFVAGMFASLLEGYFEPDTITEDEFDNLFESHIRRKQLPSPFISTFQSMLAPVHRGLREGKGASIAIFDSRRITSKVYSARSFVEKHKLRGKIGRTYHGGGEYLIWGWINNAVICSFEVATILSIAAQHQDIHEFLQLDLISSFPRARWPLHQAMAKGALFLDKQAGATVGKLLSLLEVPQEFCRTVSEGIAYSWRMKNKHIPWGDFFYGVELGYRGEPVMAALRTPENTPESNGGIPCGRFDSEFEIIDLSSDDEGNGSDATTDYPDKDNEHDKDVVEPMDESRNAVAISPARREC
;
A
#
# COMPACT_ATOMS: atom_id res chain seq x y z
N MET A 1 -6.46 -7.43 -48.25
CA MET A 1 -6.75 -7.69 -46.82
C MET A 1 -8.14 -7.18 -46.55
N ALA A 2 -9.09 -8.06 -46.23
CA ALA A 2 -10.47 -7.66 -45.95
C ALA A 2 -10.57 -7.20 -44.48
N LEU A 3 -11.00 -5.96 -44.27
CA LEU A 3 -11.31 -5.43 -42.94
C LEU A 3 -12.60 -6.10 -42.45
N ASN A 4 -12.49 -6.99 -41.46
CA ASN A 4 -13.65 -7.56 -40.78
C ASN A 4 -14.35 -6.44 -39.99
N ALA A 5 -15.49 -5.98 -40.50
CA ALA A 5 -16.38 -5.10 -39.76
C ALA A 5 -16.86 -5.81 -38.49
N LEU A 6 -16.58 -5.24 -37.31
CA LEU A 6 -17.05 -5.74 -36.02
C LEU A 6 -18.58 -5.62 -35.95
N ASP A 7 -19.28 -6.75 -36.04
CA ASP A 7 -20.73 -6.80 -35.84
C ASP A 7 -21.07 -6.65 -34.34
N MET A 8 -21.32 -5.41 -33.93
CA MET A 8 -21.70 -5.04 -32.55
C MET A 8 -23.03 -5.67 -32.08
N ARG A 9 -23.75 -6.42 -32.92
CA ARG A 9 -24.98 -7.12 -32.53
C ARG A 9 -24.71 -8.45 -31.83
N THR A 10 -23.50 -9.00 -31.97
CA THR A 10 -23.12 -10.26 -31.32
C THR A 10 -22.60 -10.00 -29.91
N ARG A 11 -23.40 -10.32 -28.89
CA ARG A 11 -22.94 -10.26 -27.49
C ARG A 11 -21.88 -11.35 -27.30
N ALA A 12 -20.71 -10.97 -26.78
CA ALA A 12 -19.67 -11.92 -26.42
C ALA A 12 -20.24 -13.00 -25.46
N PRO A 13 -19.86 -14.28 -25.65
CA PRO A 13 -20.32 -15.37 -24.79
C PRO A 13 -19.89 -15.09 -23.33
N ARG A 14 -20.80 -15.36 -22.39
CA ARG A 14 -20.56 -15.15 -20.95
C ARG A 14 -20.95 -16.39 -20.19
N LEU A 15 -20.04 -16.92 -19.39
CA LEU A 15 -20.35 -18.03 -18.48
C LEU A 15 -21.24 -17.53 -17.34
N ARG A 16 -22.38 -18.20 -17.15
CA ARG A 16 -23.22 -17.98 -15.99
C ARG A 16 -22.73 -18.86 -14.83
N TRP A 17 -22.05 -18.26 -13.87
CA TRP A 17 -21.47 -18.94 -12.72
C TRP A 17 -22.54 -19.54 -11.79
N SER A 18 -22.80 -20.84 -11.94
CA SER A 18 -23.67 -21.62 -11.06
C SER A 18 -22.96 -22.04 -9.77
N SER A 19 -23.72 -22.46 -8.76
CA SER A 19 -23.15 -23.00 -7.52
C SER A 19 -22.22 -24.18 -7.79
N GLU A 20 -22.51 -25.01 -8.79
CA GLU A 20 -21.69 -26.17 -9.15
C GLU A 20 -20.33 -25.76 -9.73
N THR A 21 -20.32 -24.83 -10.71
CA THR A 21 -19.08 -24.31 -11.30
C THR A 21 -18.19 -23.63 -10.25
N ARG A 22 -18.79 -22.91 -9.30
CA ARG A 22 -18.10 -22.25 -8.20
C ARG A 22 -17.50 -23.24 -7.19
N LYS A 23 -18.26 -24.27 -6.79
CA LYS A 23 -17.77 -25.33 -5.90
C LYS A 23 -16.59 -26.08 -6.53
N PHE A 24 -16.73 -26.47 -7.81
CA PHE A 24 -15.67 -27.14 -8.55
C PHE A 24 -14.39 -26.30 -8.61
N LEU A 25 -14.51 -25.01 -8.96
CA LEU A 25 -13.37 -24.08 -8.99
C LEU A 25 -12.69 -23.93 -7.61
N CYS A 26 -13.46 -23.76 -6.54
CA CYS A 26 -12.91 -23.66 -5.19
C CYS A 26 -12.18 -24.95 -4.76
N CYS A 27 -12.75 -26.13 -5.04
CA CYS A 27 -12.10 -27.41 -4.75
C CYS A 27 -10.79 -27.59 -5.52
N LEU A 28 -10.79 -27.19 -6.80
CA LEU A 28 -9.60 -27.22 -7.66
C LEU A 28 -8.46 -26.39 -7.06
N VAL A 29 -8.73 -25.15 -6.63
CA VAL A 29 -7.72 -24.26 -6.03
C VAL A 29 -7.31 -24.70 -4.61
N LYS A 30 -8.23 -25.23 -3.80
CA LYS A 30 -7.95 -25.65 -2.42
C LYS A 30 -7.06 -26.90 -2.39
N TYR A 31 -7.44 -27.95 -3.10
CA TYR A 31 -6.91 -29.30 -2.88
C TYR A 31 -5.78 -29.73 -3.82
N PHE A 32 -5.52 -28.98 -4.90
CA PHE A 32 -4.48 -29.31 -5.88
C PHE A 32 -3.43 -28.21 -5.98
N ASP A 33 -2.18 -28.59 -6.24
CA ASP A 33 -1.11 -27.64 -6.47
C ASP A 33 -1.39 -26.78 -7.69
N LYS A 34 -0.94 -25.53 -7.61
CA LYS A 34 -1.33 -24.50 -8.59
C LYS A 34 -0.68 -24.77 -9.94
N ASP A 35 -1.47 -25.32 -10.86
CA ASP A 35 -1.18 -25.43 -12.29
C ASP A 35 -2.26 -24.69 -13.08
N ASN A 36 -1.95 -23.46 -13.51
CA ASN A 36 -2.92 -22.62 -14.23
C ASN A 36 -3.42 -23.30 -15.53
N SER A 37 -2.53 -23.96 -16.26
CA SER A 37 -2.86 -24.67 -17.51
C SER A 37 -3.71 -25.90 -17.24
N GLY A 38 -3.32 -26.73 -16.27
CA GLY A 38 -4.06 -27.91 -15.86
C GLY A 38 -5.44 -27.54 -15.31
N PHE A 39 -5.54 -26.51 -14.47
CA PHE A 39 -6.82 -26.06 -13.92
C PHE A 39 -7.76 -25.56 -15.01
N GLN A 40 -7.24 -24.78 -15.96
CA GLN A 40 -8.01 -24.33 -17.12
C GLN A 40 -8.52 -25.53 -17.94
N ALA A 41 -7.62 -26.47 -18.28
CA ALA A 41 -7.97 -27.63 -19.09
C ALA A 41 -9.02 -28.51 -18.42
N VAL A 42 -8.85 -28.80 -17.12
CA VAL A 42 -9.78 -29.63 -16.34
C VAL A 42 -11.14 -28.95 -16.18
N PHE A 43 -11.18 -27.65 -15.88
CA PHE A 43 -12.43 -26.92 -15.77
C PHE A 43 -13.20 -26.91 -17.11
N ASN A 44 -12.51 -26.60 -18.20
CA ASN A 44 -13.12 -26.56 -19.54
C ASN A 44 -13.58 -27.94 -20.00
N ALA A 45 -12.84 -29.00 -19.67
CA ALA A 45 -13.26 -30.37 -19.95
C ALA A 45 -14.52 -30.75 -19.17
N ARG A 46 -14.58 -30.44 -17.86
CA ARG A 46 -15.71 -30.78 -17.01
C ARG A 46 -17.01 -30.09 -17.43
N PHE A 47 -16.92 -28.82 -17.84
CA PHE A 47 -18.09 -27.98 -18.19
C PHE A 47 -18.19 -27.72 -19.71
N ARG A 48 -17.59 -28.59 -20.55
CA ARG A 48 -17.55 -28.41 -22.02
C ARG A 48 -18.93 -28.15 -22.60
N LYS A 49 -19.93 -28.91 -22.17
CA LYS A 49 -21.30 -28.81 -22.68
C LYS A 49 -21.92 -27.45 -22.32
N GLU A 50 -21.81 -27.04 -21.06
CA GLU A 50 -22.33 -25.78 -20.56
C GLU A 50 -21.66 -24.56 -21.21
N LEU A 51 -20.36 -24.68 -21.52
CA LEU A 51 -19.61 -23.66 -22.26
C LEU A 51 -20.09 -23.54 -23.70
N THR A 52 -20.24 -24.66 -24.41
CA THR A 52 -20.77 -24.66 -25.77
C THR A 52 -22.20 -24.12 -25.83
N GLU A 53 -23.06 -24.50 -24.87
CA GLU A 53 -24.42 -23.98 -24.74
C GLU A 53 -24.46 -22.46 -24.43
N SER A 54 -23.42 -21.94 -23.78
CA SER A 54 -23.25 -20.50 -23.51
C SER A 54 -22.62 -19.73 -24.68
N GLY A 55 -22.36 -20.39 -25.82
CA GLY A 55 -21.84 -19.80 -27.04
C GLY A 55 -20.31 -19.74 -27.13
N PHE A 56 -19.57 -20.41 -26.25
CA PHE A 56 -18.12 -20.52 -26.37
C PHE A 56 -17.74 -21.54 -27.46
N LYS A 57 -16.77 -21.20 -28.29
CA LYS A 57 -16.13 -22.14 -29.23
C LYS A 57 -15.01 -22.89 -28.51
N GLU A 58 -14.68 -24.09 -28.97
CA GLU A 58 -13.65 -24.93 -28.32
C GLU A 58 -12.27 -24.27 -28.28
N GLU A 59 -11.94 -23.50 -29.32
CA GLU A 59 -10.72 -22.70 -29.42
C GLU A 59 -10.72 -21.45 -28.51
N GLU A 60 -11.89 -21.07 -28.00
CA GLU A 60 -12.14 -19.87 -27.19
C GLU A 60 -12.72 -20.22 -25.80
N PHE A 61 -12.47 -21.44 -25.31
CA PHE A 61 -12.87 -21.80 -23.95
C PHE A 61 -12.21 -20.91 -22.89
N ILE A 62 -12.75 -20.98 -21.68
CA ILE A 62 -12.44 -20.02 -20.62
C ILE A 62 -10.95 -20.06 -20.30
N LYS A 63 -10.34 -18.88 -20.24
CA LYS A 63 -8.94 -18.69 -19.84
C LYS A 63 -8.81 -18.69 -18.32
N TRP A 64 -7.65 -19.11 -17.82
CA TRP A 64 -7.32 -19.09 -16.39
C TRP A 64 -7.60 -17.73 -15.74
N ASP A 65 -7.30 -16.62 -16.41
CA ASP A 65 -7.53 -15.28 -15.84
C ASP A 65 -9.00 -15.01 -15.50
N THR A 66 -9.94 -15.58 -16.27
CA THR A 66 -11.38 -15.49 -15.97
C THR A 66 -11.76 -16.37 -14.77
N LEU A 67 -11.21 -17.58 -14.68
CA LEU A 67 -11.41 -18.46 -13.51
C LEU A 67 -10.84 -17.82 -12.24
N ASN A 68 -9.61 -17.31 -12.30
CA ASN A 68 -8.93 -16.65 -11.20
C ASN A 68 -9.66 -15.37 -10.77
N SER A 69 -10.15 -14.57 -11.72
CA SER A 69 -10.97 -13.38 -11.41
C SER A 69 -12.25 -13.76 -10.67
N GLN A 70 -12.93 -14.83 -11.10
CA GLN A 70 -14.13 -15.31 -10.40
C GLN A 70 -13.80 -15.83 -8.99
N TRP A 71 -12.74 -16.62 -8.84
CA TRP A 71 -12.33 -17.11 -7.52
C TRP A 71 -11.93 -15.96 -6.58
N ALA A 72 -11.19 -14.97 -7.09
CA ALA A 72 -10.80 -13.78 -6.35
C ALA A 72 -12.00 -12.93 -5.95
N ASP A 73 -13.00 -12.76 -6.83
CA ASP A 73 -14.26 -12.08 -6.54
C ASP A 73 -15.05 -12.81 -5.44
N MET A 74 -15.12 -14.15 -5.49
CA MET A 74 -15.76 -14.95 -4.45
C MET A 74 -15.05 -14.80 -3.09
N LYS A 75 -13.71 -14.81 -3.08
CA LYS A 75 -12.90 -14.56 -1.89
C LYS A 75 -13.17 -13.16 -1.33
N PHE A 76 -13.14 -12.14 -2.19
CA PHE A 76 -13.35 -10.74 -1.81
C PHE A 76 -14.74 -10.49 -1.22
N LYS A 77 -15.79 -11.03 -1.86
CA LYS A 77 -17.18 -10.90 -1.42
C LYS A 77 -17.55 -11.80 -0.24
N LYS A 78 -16.60 -12.60 0.27
CA LYS A 78 -16.86 -13.55 1.36
C LYS A 78 -18.01 -14.51 1.02
N ASP A 79 -18.06 -14.95 -0.25
CA ASP A 79 -19.11 -15.84 -0.80
C ASP A 79 -19.25 -17.10 0.07
N SER A 80 -20.48 -17.54 0.32
CA SER A 80 -20.76 -18.67 1.22
C SER A 80 -20.12 -19.96 0.74
N ILE A 81 -20.06 -20.22 -0.57
CA ILE A 81 -19.41 -21.41 -1.14
C ILE A 81 -17.90 -21.33 -0.92
N TRP A 82 -17.32 -20.14 -1.08
CA TRP A 82 -15.89 -19.95 -0.83
C TRP A 82 -15.54 -20.20 0.63
N LYS A 83 -16.31 -19.66 1.57
CA LYS A 83 -16.11 -19.90 3.01
C LYS A 83 -16.26 -21.37 3.38
N ASP A 84 -17.34 -21.99 2.90
CA ASP A 84 -17.64 -23.39 3.19
C ASP A 84 -16.53 -24.32 2.69
N ILE A 85 -15.90 -24.01 1.56
CA ILE A 85 -14.77 -24.80 1.06
C ILE A 85 -13.46 -24.39 1.72
N HIS A 86 -13.10 -23.11 1.80
CA HIS A 86 -11.76 -22.67 2.22
C HIS A 86 -11.57 -22.43 3.71
N GLN A 87 -12.63 -22.13 4.47
CA GLN A 87 -12.57 -21.83 5.90
C GLN A 87 -13.15 -22.93 6.79
N SER A 88 -13.90 -23.89 6.24
CA SER A 88 -14.36 -25.00 7.06
C SER A 88 -13.16 -25.89 7.46
N ASP A 89 -13.12 -26.20 8.76
CA ASP A 89 -12.27 -27.27 9.31
C ASP A 89 -12.84 -28.66 8.95
N SER A 90 -13.88 -28.70 8.12
CA SER A 90 -14.52 -29.94 7.68
C SER A 90 -13.50 -30.83 6.97
N SER A 91 -13.50 -32.10 7.35
CA SER A 91 -12.72 -33.15 6.69
C SER A 91 -12.90 -33.05 5.17
N PRO A 92 -11.84 -33.28 4.37
CA PRO A 92 -11.93 -33.39 2.91
C PRO A 92 -13.07 -34.28 2.41
N GLU A 93 -13.55 -35.20 3.26
CA GLU A 93 -14.73 -36.06 3.06
C GLU A 93 -15.94 -35.34 2.46
N ALA A 94 -16.29 -34.14 2.93
CA ALA A 94 -17.44 -33.40 2.43
C ALA A 94 -17.30 -32.98 0.94
N TRP A 95 -16.05 -32.86 0.46
CA TRP A 95 -15.71 -32.41 -0.87
C TRP A 95 -15.12 -33.50 -1.76
N LEU A 96 -15.00 -34.75 -1.25
CA LEU A 96 -14.49 -35.90 -2.00
C LEU A 96 -15.20 -36.12 -3.35
N PRO A 97 -16.53 -35.93 -3.49
CA PRO A 97 -17.17 -36.07 -4.80
C PRO A 97 -16.58 -35.10 -5.85
N TYR A 98 -16.29 -33.86 -5.45
CA TYR A 98 -15.68 -32.86 -6.33
C TYR A 98 -14.21 -33.16 -6.60
N ILE A 99 -13.44 -33.54 -5.57
CA ILE A 99 -12.02 -33.91 -5.69
C ILE A 99 -11.87 -35.10 -6.65
N LYS A 100 -12.68 -36.15 -6.48
CA LYS A 100 -12.68 -37.32 -7.37
C LYS A 100 -13.09 -36.94 -8.78
N THR A 101 -14.10 -36.09 -8.94
CA THR A 101 -14.51 -35.61 -10.27
C THR A 101 -13.38 -34.83 -10.96
N ILE A 102 -12.60 -34.04 -10.21
CA ILE A 102 -11.42 -33.33 -10.73
C ILE A 102 -10.35 -34.33 -11.19
N GLU A 103 -10.02 -35.32 -10.35
CA GLU A 103 -9.04 -36.38 -10.66
C GLU A 103 -9.45 -37.19 -11.89
N ASP A 104 -10.71 -37.65 -11.95
CA ASP A 104 -11.27 -38.42 -13.07
C ASP A 104 -11.26 -37.58 -14.37
N THR A 105 -11.61 -36.30 -14.27
CA THR A 105 -11.57 -35.38 -15.42
C THR A 105 -10.14 -35.18 -15.91
N ALA A 106 -9.19 -34.90 -15.00
CA ALA A 106 -7.78 -34.73 -15.34
C ALA A 106 -7.21 -35.98 -16.02
N ALA A 107 -7.50 -37.17 -15.47
CA ALA A 107 -7.10 -38.44 -16.07
C ALA A 107 -7.68 -38.63 -17.48
N SER A 108 -8.96 -38.30 -17.69
CA SER A 108 -9.61 -38.44 -19.01
C SER A 108 -9.00 -37.58 -20.11
N ILE A 109 -8.38 -36.45 -19.76
CA ILE A 109 -7.73 -35.53 -20.70
C ILE A 109 -6.20 -35.67 -20.70
N GLY A 110 -5.67 -36.68 -19.99
CA GLY A 110 -4.22 -36.92 -19.89
C GLY A 110 -3.46 -35.83 -19.13
N GLN A 111 -4.14 -35.08 -18.24
CA GLN A 111 -3.53 -34.08 -17.37
C GLN A 111 -3.24 -34.68 -16.00
N HIS A 112 -2.08 -34.35 -15.44
CA HIS A 112 -1.69 -34.74 -14.09
C HIS A 112 -1.84 -33.54 -13.16
N LEU A 113 -2.66 -33.67 -12.11
CA LEU A 113 -2.77 -32.67 -11.05
C LEU A 113 -2.31 -33.27 -9.73
N ASP A 114 -1.29 -32.67 -9.13
CA ASP A 114 -0.78 -33.09 -7.83
C ASP A 114 -1.73 -32.63 -6.71
N ARG A 115 -2.18 -33.60 -5.90
CA ARG A 115 -2.97 -33.30 -4.70
C ARG A 115 -2.05 -32.79 -3.61
N LYS A 116 -2.43 -31.72 -2.92
CA LYS A 116 -1.65 -31.18 -1.80
C LYS A 116 -1.58 -32.22 -0.66
N LEU A 117 -0.35 -32.69 -0.37
CA LEU A 117 -0.06 -33.70 0.66
C LEU A 117 -0.35 -33.23 2.09
N LEU A 118 -0.22 -31.93 2.32
CA LEU A 118 -0.75 -31.24 3.48
C LEU A 118 -1.81 -30.30 2.94
N ILE A 119 -2.99 -30.31 3.55
CA ILE A 119 -3.85 -29.12 3.45
C ILE A 119 -3.09 -28.07 4.25
N SER A 120 -2.07 -27.46 3.63
CA SER A 120 -1.52 -26.18 4.03
C SER A 120 -2.66 -25.22 3.78
N VAL A 121 -3.56 -25.20 4.75
CA VAL A 121 -4.52 -24.15 4.81
C VAL A 121 -3.66 -22.93 5.16
N GLU A 122 -3.58 -21.96 4.25
CA GLU A 122 -3.27 -20.57 4.62
C GLU A 122 -4.40 -20.03 5.54
N THR A 123 -4.68 -20.70 6.68
CA THR A 123 -5.61 -20.27 7.75
C THR A 123 -4.88 -19.93 9.03
N SER A 124 -3.55 -19.80 9.03
CA SER A 124 -2.80 -19.41 10.22
C SER A 124 -3.07 -17.98 10.74
N GLU A 125 -4.14 -17.31 10.26
CA GLU A 125 -4.62 -16.01 10.75
C GLU A 125 -6.13 -15.97 11.06
N PHE A 126 -6.78 -17.11 11.35
CA PHE A 126 -8.20 -17.11 11.67
C PHE A 126 -8.52 -17.76 13.03
N THR A 127 -8.83 -16.93 14.02
CA THR A 127 -9.37 -17.35 15.33
C THR A 127 -10.89 -17.25 15.32
N TYR A 128 -11.59 -18.27 15.81
CA TYR A 128 -13.03 -18.22 16.03
C TYR A 128 -13.37 -17.19 17.13
N GLN A 129 -14.23 -16.22 16.84
CA GLN A 129 -15.01 -15.57 17.90
C GLN A 129 -16.19 -16.48 18.25
N THR A 130 -16.15 -17.02 19.47
CA THR A 130 -17.31 -17.63 20.12
C THR A 130 -18.45 -16.59 20.15
N PRO A 131 -19.71 -16.97 19.88
CA PRO A 131 -20.83 -16.06 20.03
C PRO A 131 -20.87 -15.55 21.48
N VAL A 132 -20.67 -14.24 21.66
CA VAL A 132 -20.89 -13.60 22.95
C VAL A 132 -22.38 -13.79 23.29
N PRO A 133 -22.73 -14.37 24.46
CA PRO A 133 -24.10 -14.42 24.91
C PRO A 133 -24.67 -13.00 24.90
N ARG A 134 -25.82 -12.84 24.23
CA ARG A 134 -26.57 -11.59 24.17
C ARG A 134 -26.76 -11.09 25.61
N ALA A 135 -26.19 -9.94 25.94
CA ALA A 135 -26.36 -9.34 27.25
C ALA A 135 -27.86 -9.10 27.48
N GLU A 136 -28.40 -9.84 28.45
CA GLU A 136 -29.69 -9.58 29.08
C GLU A 136 -29.66 -8.15 29.62
N THR A 137 -30.73 -7.41 29.33
CA THR A 137 -30.95 -6.04 29.80
C THR A 137 -31.01 -5.98 31.33
N ASP A 138 -30.51 -4.87 31.90
CA ASP A 138 -30.43 -4.56 33.34
C ASP A 138 -31.75 -4.63 34.15
N ALA A 139 -32.86 -5.02 33.52
CA ALA A 139 -34.13 -5.27 34.19
C ALA A 139 -34.19 -6.63 34.90
N GLU A 140 -33.41 -7.64 34.49
CA GLU A 140 -33.48 -9.00 35.09
C GLU A 140 -32.50 -9.21 36.26
N ARG A 141 -31.56 -8.28 36.50
CA ARG A 141 -30.58 -8.38 37.60
C ARG A 141 -31.06 -7.85 38.95
N GLN A 142 -32.23 -7.22 39.04
CA GLN A 142 -32.76 -6.66 40.30
C GLN A 142 -33.63 -7.62 41.13
N LEU A 143 -33.82 -8.87 40.71
CA LEU A 143 -34.66 -9.84 41.45
C LEU A 143 -33.90 -10.94 42.20
N PHE A 144 -32.56 -10.96 42.18
CA PHE A 144 -31.77 -12.06 42.79
C PHE A 144 -30.62 -11.64 43.72
N GLN A 145 -30.69 -10.45 44.31
CA GLN A 145 -29.84 -10.06 45.44
C GLN A 145 -30.68 -9.55 46.62
N ALA A 146 -31.49 -10.45 47.15
CA ALA A 146 -31.80 -10.45 48.57
C ALA A 146 -31.26 -11.77 49.14
N GLU A 147 -30.57 -11.67 50.27
CA GLU A 147 -29.95 -12.76 51.04
C GLU A 147 -28.59 -13.27 50.55
N ILE A 148 -27.51 -12.81 51.20
CA ILE A 148 -26.71 -13.61 52.15
C ILE A 148 -25.52 -12.73 52.59
N SER A 149 -25.48 -12.46 53.89
CA SER A 149 -24.43 -11.71 54.59
C SER A 149 -23.67 -12.68 55.48
N ILE A 150 -22.38 -12.93 55.22
CA ILE A 150 -21.47 -13.60 56.17
C ILE A 150 -20.05 -12.99 56.04
N GLU A 151 -19.52 -12.51 57.17
CA GLU A 151 -18.17 -11.97 57.37
C GLU A 151 -17.07 -13.06 57.32
N PRO A 152 -15.80 -12.70 57.01
CA PRO A 152 -14.66 -13.60 57.16
C PRO A 152 -13.88 -13.36 58.47
N PRO A 153 -13.28 -14.39 59.10
CA PRO A 153 -12.31 -14.20 60.15
C PRO A 153 -10.86 -14.20 59.62
N ARG A 154 -10.04 -13.34 60.25
CA ARG A 154 -8.57 -13.27 60.14
C ARG A 154 -7.90 -14.38 60.95
N VAL A 155 -6.79 -14.95 60.48
CA VAL A 155 -5.71 -15.51 61.34
C VAL A 155 -4.32 -15.36 60.67
N HIS A 156 -3.33 -15.22 61.55
CA HIS A 156 -1.93 -14.84 61.45
C HIS A 156 -0.93 -15.84 60.81
N ALA A 157 0.26 -15.30 60.52
CA ALA A 157 1.57 -15.93 60.21
C ALA A 157 2.03 -16.93 61.31
N ASP A 158 3.03 -17.81 61.18
CA ASP A 158 4.37 -17.73 60.55
C ASP A 158 5.05 -19.16 60.63
N PRO A 159 6.38 -19.38 60.49
CA PRO A 159 7.08 -20.07 59.37
C PRO A 159 7.72 -21.45 59.74
N VAL A 160 8.51 -22.08 58.83
CA VAL A 160 9.82 -22.79 59.07
C VAL A 160 10.17 -23.94 58.07
N GLN A 161 11.36 -23.79 57.44
CA GLN A 161 12.48 -24.71 57.07
C GLN A 161 12.43 -25.89 56.07
N ASP A 162 13.41 -25.79 55.14
CA ASP A 162 14.48 -26.72 54.70
C ASP A 162 14.23 -28.17 54.26
N LEU A 163 14.80 -28.51 53.08
CA LEU A 163 15.83 -29.56 52.81
C LEU A 163 15.79 -29.90 51.30
N ALA A 164 16.78 -29.51 50.50
CA ALA A 164 18.00 -30.24 50.15
C ALA A 164 17.79 -31.49 49.25
N ASN A 165 18.18 -31.41 47.96
CA ASN A 165 19.24 -32.22 47.32
C ASN A 165 19.10 -32.37 45.77
N ASP A 166 20.25 -32.18 45.13
CA ASP A 166 20.77 -32.47 43.77
C ASP A 166 20.55 -33.94 43.27
N PRO A 167 21.05 -34.42 42.09
CA PRO A 167 21.65 -33.76 40.91
C PRO A 167 21.26 -34.35 39.51
N PHE A 168 21.71 -33.64 38.46
CA PHE A 168 22.19 -34.06 37.11
C PHE A 168 21.62 -35.31 36.38
N GLU A 169 21.27 -35.12 35.09
CA GLU A 169 21.78 -36.00 34.02
C GLU A 169 21.78 -35.34 32.62
N ASN A 170 22.90 -35.55 31.91
CA ASN A 170 23.18 -35.14 30.54
C ASN A 170 22.44 -36.02 29.52
N THR A 171 22.05 -35.50 28.35
CA THR A 171 21.97 -36.31 27.13
C THR A 171 22.31 -35.50 25.88
N THR A 172 23.17 -36.13 25.07
CA THR A 172 23.94 -35.60 23.95
C THR A 172 23.35 -36.03 22.60
N LEU A 173 23.39 -35.11 21.63
CA LEU A 173 23.45 -35.22 20.15
C LEU A 173 22.95 -36.48 19.43
N GLN A 174 22.11 -36.29 18.40
CA GLN A 174 22.34 -36.86 17.07
C GLN A 174 21.88 -35.91 15.93
N GLN A 175 22.85 -35.38 15.20
CA GLN A 175 22.68 -34.82 13.85
C GLN A 175 22.62 -35.97 12.83
N LYS A 176 21.71 -35.88 11.86
CA LYS A 176 21.75 -36.66 10.62
C LYS A 176 21.81 -35.72 9.43
N ASP A 177 22.98 -35.73 8.79
CA ASP A 177 23.20 -35.17 7.46
C ASP A 177 22.45 -35.99 6.41
N THR A 178 21.77 -35.33 5.47
CA THR A 178 21.38 -35.96 4.21
C THR A 178 21.57 -34.97 3.07
N LYS A 179 22.56 -35.26 2.23
CA LYS A 179 22.90 -34.52 1.01
C LYS A 179 21.97 -34.98 -0.11
N HIS A 180 21.23 -34.06 -0.73
CA HIS A 180 20.59 -34.30 -2.04
C HIS A 180 20.93 -33.16 -2.99
N ALA A 181 21.43 -33.54 -4.17
CA ALA A 181 21.84 -32.69 -5.26
C ALA A 181 20.63 -32.08 -5.97
N LEU A 182 20.68 -30.78 -6.24
CA LEU A 182 19.66 -30.01 -6.96
C LEU A 182 20.14 -29.73 -8.39
N SER A 183 19.41 -30.26 -9.37
CA SER A 183 19.44 -29.81 -10.77
C SER A 183 18.59 -28.54 -10.91
N GLN A 184 19.16 -27.49 -11.51
CA GLN A 184 18.53 -26.18 -11.70
C GLN A 184 17.66 -26.19 -12.98
N PRO A 185 16.39 -25.77 -12.93
CA PRO A 185 15.60 -25.46 -14.12
C PRO A 185 15.81 -23.99 -14.56
N GLU A 186 15.79 -23.77 -15.87
CA GLU A 186 16.04 -22.46 -16.50
C GLU A 186 15.04 -21.35 -16.11
N PRO A 187 15.47 -20.08 -16.05
CA PRO A 187 14.64 -18.97 -15.57
C PRO A 187 13.68 -18.42 -16.63
N VAL A 188 12.39 -18.40 -16.30
CA VAL A 188 11.32 -17.73 -17.06
C VAL A 188 11.17 -16.26 -16.60
N PRO A 189 11.07 -15.25 -17.48
CA PRO A 189 11.02 -13.84 -17.09
C PRO A 189 9.71 -13.43 -16.39
N LEU A 190 9.82 -12.74 -15.25
CA LEU A 190 8.72 -12.36 -14.34
C LEU A 190 8.05 -11.00 -14.61
N CYS A 191 8.06 -10.51 -15.84
CA CYS A 191 7.30 -9.30 -16.20
C CYS A 191 6.55 -9.53 -17.51
N ARG A 192 5.30 -10.01 -17.39
CA ARG A 192 4.33 -9.93 -18.48
C ARG A 192 3.42 -8.71 -18.26
N PRO A 193 3.03 -7.99 -19.31
CA PRO A 193 2.00 -6.96 -19.21
C PRO A 193 0.73 -7.58 -18.61
N GLY A 194 0.24 -7.07 -17.48
CA GLY A 194 -1.02 -7.49 -16.85
C GLY A 194 -0.93 -8.11 -15.45
N THR A 195 0.26 -8.46 -14.94
CA THR A 195 0.42 -8.91 -13.53
C THR A 195 0.71 -7.76 -12.59
N LYS A 196 0.06 -7.71 -11.42
CA LYS A 196 0.42 -6.77 -10.33
C LYS A 196 1.90 -6.99 -9.98
N CYS A 197 2.67 -5.90 -9.92
CA CYS A 197 4.06 -6.02 -9.50
C CYS A 197 4.12 -6.36 -8.01
N TYR A 198 5.22 -6.97 -7.56
CA TYR A 198 5.51 -7.30 -6.17
C TYR A 198 5.16 -6.15 -5.19
N TRP A 199 5.34 -4.91 -5.61
CA TRP A 199 5.05 -3.71 -4.83
C TRP A 199 3.55 -3.39 -4.69
N CYS A 200 2.76 -3.61 -5.75
CA CYS A 200 1.29 -3.52 -5.67
C CYS A 200 0.73 -4.63 -4.78
N ASP A 201 1.39 -5.79 -4.74
CA ASP A 201 1.03 -6.88 -3.83
C ASP A 201 1.41 -6.57 -2.38
N ILE A 202 2.58 -5.97 -2.10
CA ILE A 202 2.92 -5.48 -0.74
C ILE A 202 1.94 -4.40 -0.25
N GLU A 203 1.58 -3.44 -1.11
CA GLU A 203 0.53 -2.46 -0.81
C GLU A 203 -0.79 -3.18 -0.48
N SER A 204 -1.17 -4.18 -1.30
CA SER A 204 -2.37 -5.00 -1.09
C SER A 204 -2.29 -5.97 0.11
N LEU A 205 -1.11 -6.34 0.59
CA LEU A 205 -0.89 -7.23 1.74
C LEU A 205 -0.95 -6.44 3.05
N ASN A 206 -0.34 -5.26 3.09
CA ASN A 206 -0.56 -4.30 4.18
C ASN A 206 -2.05 -3.92 4.26
N GLU A 207 -2.76 -3.84 3.13
CA GLU A 207 -4.23 -3.65 3.10
C GLU A 207 -5.03 -4.81 3.74
N LYS A 208 -4.53 -6.05 3.71
CA LYS A 208 -5.22 -7.22 4.30
C LYS A 208 -4.98 -7.35 5.80
N ALA A 209 -3.80 -6.95 6.29
CA ALA A 209 -3.47 -6.92 7.72
C ALA A 209 -4.30 -5.87 8.51
N ILE A 210 -4.91 -4.90 7.83
CA ILE A 210 -5.68 -3.80 8.45
C ILE A 210 -7.13 -4.21 8.82
N ASN A 211 -7.60 -5.39 8.40
CA ASN A 211 -9.01 -5.78 8.53
C ASN A 211 -9.31 -6.95 9.49
N GLY A 212 -8.34 -7.32 10.35
CA GLY A 212 -8.55 -8.28 11.45
C GLY A 212 -8.57 -7.55 12.80
N ALA A 213 -9.57 -7.81 13.64
CA ALA A 213 -9.70 -7.24 14.97
C ALA A 213 -8.53 -7.71 15.87
N GLY A 214 -7.44 -6.94 15.91
CA GLY A 214 -6.25 -7.25 16.71
C GLY A 214 -5.01 -6.48 16.26
N GLY A 215 -5.09 -5.15 16.23
CA GLY A 215 -3.96 -4.26 15.94
C GLY A 215 -3.72 -4.02 14.45
N THR A 216 -4.14 -2.84 13.97
CA THR A 216 -3.63 -2.27 12.72
C THR A 216 -2.10 -2.24 12.81
N GLN A 217 -1.41 -3.17 12.13
CA GLN A 217 0.05 -3.08 12.07
C GLN A 217 0.39 -1.88 11.20
N LEU A 218 0.72 -0.77 11.86
CA LEU A 218 1.18 0.44 11.19
C LEU A 218 2.43 0.10 10.36
N PRO A 219 2.61 0.73 9.18
CA PRO A 219 3.88 0.65 8.49
C PRO A 219 5.00 1.03 9.45
N PRO A 220 6.15 0.34 9.44
CA PRO A 220 7.21 0.58 10.44
C PRO A 220 7.74 2.01 10.42
N LEU A 221 7.61 2.70 9.27
CA LEU A 221 7.95 4.09 9.10
C LEU A 221 6.77 4.88 8.55
N LEU A 222 6.67 6.12 9.02
CA LEU A 222 5.81 7.14 8.45
C LEU A 222 6.66 8.34 8.06
N TYR A 223 6.22 9.05 7.02
CA TYR A 223 6.92 10.17 6.44
C TYR A 223 5.99 11.38 6.35
N ARG A 224 6.50 12.58 6.61
CA ARG A 224 5.74 13.82 6.46
C ARG A 224 6.61 14.87 5.81
N TRP A 225 6.01 15.68 4.94
CA TRP A 225 6.60 16.95 4.56
C TRP A 225 5.90 18.07 5.33
N TRP A 226 6.62 19.14 5.62
CA TRP A 226 6.08 20.33 6.25
C TRP A 226 6.87 21.57 5.83
N ASN A 227 6.28 22.74 6.04
CA ASN A 227 6.88 24.05 5.79
C ASN A 227 6.25 25.10 6.72
N VAL A 228 6.63 26.37 6.58
CA VAL A 228 6.08 27.49 7.38
C VAL A 228 4.56 27.71 7.22
N LYS A 229 3.94 27.19 6.16
CA LYS A 229 2.50 27.26 5.91
C LYS A 229 1.74 26.06 6.50
N SER A 230 2.45 25.06 6.99
CA SER A 230 1.84 23.88 7.60
C SER A 230 1.22 24.26 8.93
N GLN A 231 -0.05 23.89 9.13
CA GLN A 231 -0.72 24.11 10.41
C GLN A 231 -0.02 23.35 11.53
N GLY A 232 -0.08 23.90 12.75
CA GLY A 232 0.46 23.26 13.94
C GLY A 232 1.86 23.71 14.32
N LEU A 233 2.44 23.04 15.30
CA LEU A 233 3.84 23.21 15.69
C LEU A 233 4.63 22.04 15.09
N ASN A 234 5.59 22.34 14.23
CA ASN A 234 6.48 21.34 13.62
C ASN A 234 7.89 21.65 14.12
N LEU A 235 8.35 20.90 15.10
CA LEU A 235 9.68 21.02 15.72
C LEU A 235 10.51 19.80 15.34
N GLU A 236 11.82 19.89 15.56
CA GLU A 236 12.78 18.82 15.21
C GLU A 236 12.41 17.47 15.85
N ASN A 237 11.93 17.48 17.10
CA ASN A 237 11.62 16.27 17.87
C ASN A 237 10.15 16.10 18.23
N SER A 238 9.29 17.04 17.81
CA SER A 238 7.87 16.99 18.14
C SER A 238 6.99 17.68 17.11
N PHE A 239 5.79 17.13 16.92
CA PHE A 239 4.77 17.68 16.05
C PHE A 239 3.47 17.81 16.84
N VAL A 240 2.77 18.94 16.68
CA VAL A 240 1.46 19.18 17.28
C VAL A 240 0.52 19.64 16.19
N ALA A 241 -0.66 19.01 16.10
CA ALA A 241 -1.67 19.36 15.10
C ALA A 241 -2.15 20.80 15.28
N GLY A 242 -2.61 21.42 14.19
CA GLY A 242 -3.05 22.82 14.17
C GLY A 242 -4.06 23.18 15.26
N MET A 243 -5.02 22.28 15.50
CA MET A 243 -6.07 22.48 16.51
C MET A 243 -5.54 22.56 17.94
N PHE A 244 -4.39 21.93 18.23
CA PHE A 244 -3.83 21.85 19.57
C PHE A 244 -2.55 22.69 19.73
N ALA A 245 -2.22 23.53 18.75
CA ALA A 245 -1.00 24.33 18.75
C ALA A 245 -0.96 25.37 19.89
N SER A 246 -2.13 25.84 20.35
CA SER A 246 -2.24 26.62 21.59
C SER A 246 -2.21 25.66 22.79
N LEU A 247 -1.00 25.33 23.23
CA LEU A 247 -0.62 24.32 24.25
C LEU A 247 -1.25 24.45 25.66
N LEU A 248 -2.29 25.27 25.87
CA LEU A 248 -2.77 25.59 27.23
C LEU A 248 -4.19 25.10 27.54
N GLU A 249 -5.13 25.03 26.59
CA GLU A 249 -6.52 24.62 26.86
C GLU A 249 -7.11 23.98 25.60
N GLY A 250 -7.75 22.81 25.72
CA GLY A 250 -8.57 22.25 24.63
C GLY A 250 -8.04 21.02 23.89
N TYR A 251 -7.08 20.28 24.45
CA TYR A 251 -6.89 18.90 23.97
C TYR A 251 -8.12 18.06 24.34
N PHE A 252 -8.59 17.27 23.38
CA PHE A 252 -9.62 16.29 23.59
C PHE A 252 -9.25 15.00 22.88
N GLU A 253 -9.55 13.88 23.53
CA GLU A 253 -9.38 12.55 22.96
C GLU A 253 -10.44 12.34 21.86
N PRO A 254 -10.13 11.63 20.77
CA PRO A 254 -11.08 11.42 19.70
C PRO A 254 -12.29 10.57 20.12
N ASP A 255 -12.21 9.84 21.23
CA ASP A 255 -13.36 9.08 21.78
C ASP A 255 -14.31 9.97 22.59
N THR A 256 -13.95 11.23 22.82
CA THR A 256 -14.79 12.20 23.56
C THR A 256 -15.73 13.00 22.66
N ILE A 257 -15.55 12.89 21.33
CA ILE A 257 -16.42 13.52 20.34
C ILE A 257 -17.31 12.49 19.67
N THR A 258 -18.42 12.96 19.11
CA THR A 258 -19.33 12.11 18.34
C THR A 258 -18.70 11.64 17.02
N GLU A 259 -19.17 10.52 16.48
CA GLU A 259 -18.70 10.02 15.18
C GLU A 259 -18.91 11.05 14.07
N ASP A 260 -20.04 11.76 14.07
CA ASP A 260 -20.33 12.83 13.09
C ASP A 260 -19.35 14.01 13.22
N GLU A 261 -18.96 14.40 14.43
CA GLU A 261 -17.95 15.44 14.65
C GLU A 261 -16.59 14.98 14.13
N PHE A 262 -16.19 13.74 14.42
CA PHE A 262 -14.94 13.17 13.93
C PHE A 262 -14.92 13.15 12.39
N ASP A 263 -16.00 12.69 11.76
CA ASP A 263 -16.19 12.68 10.31
C ASP A 263 -16.03 14.07 9.69
N ASN A 264 -16.64 15.07 10.31
CA ASN A 264 -16.56 16.45 9.85
C ASN A 264 -15.13 17.02 9.96
N LEU A 265 -14.41 16.68 11.04
CA LEU A 265 -13.01 17.06 11.23
C LEU A 265 -12.10 16.39 10.20
N PHE A 266 -12.33 15.10 9.94
CA PHE A 266 -11.59 14.34 8.93
C PHE A 266 -11.86 14.89 7.52
N GLU A 267 -13.12 15.08 7.14
CA GLU A 267 -13.49 15.61 5.83
C GLU A 267 -12.88 17.01 5.61
N SER A 268 -12.89 17.84 6.65
CA SER A 268 -12.29 19.18 6.60
C SER A 268 -10.76 19.15 6.48
N HIS A 269 -10.09 18.19 7.13
CA HIS A 269 -8.64 17.97 7.00
C HIS A 269 -8.26 17.57 5.57
N ILE A 270 -8.94 16.56 5.01
CA ILE A 270 -8.61 16.05 3.67
C ILE A 270 -8.88 17.09 2.58
N ARG A 271 -9.98 17.85 2.70
CA ARG A 271 -10.28 18.96 1.79
C ARG A 271 -9.36 20.17 1.97
N ARG A 272 -8.45 20.12 2.96
CA ARG A 272 -7.53 21.20 3.31
C ARG A 272 -8.24 22.54 3.50
N LYS A 273 -9.41 22.51 4.15
CA LYS A 273 -10.07 23.76 4.56
C LYS A 273 -9.09 24.53 5.45
N GLN A 274 -9.11 25.87 5.42
CA GLN A 274 -8.23 26.70 6.26
C GLN A 274 -8.55 26.64 7.77
N LEU A 275 -9.27 25.61 8.21
CA LEU A 275 -9.58 25.39 9.62
C LEU A 275 -8.45 24.59 10.27
N PRO A 276 -8.07 24.92 11.52
CA PRO A 276 -7.17 24.10 12.31
C PRO A 276 -7.69 22.67 12.42
N SER A 277 -6.82 21.70 12.18
CA SER A 277 -7.18 20.29 12.23
C SER A 277 -6.52 19.57 13.41
N PRO A 278 -7.20 18.57 14.03
CA PRO A 278 -6.60 17.72 15.06
C PRO A 278 -5.65 16.65 14.49
N PHE A 279 -5.51 16.56 13.16
CA PHE A 279 -4.71 15.53 12.50
C PHE A 279 -3.35 16.05 11.99
N ILE A 280 -2.34 15.20 12.13
CA ILE A 280 -1.04 15.30 11.48
C ILE A 280 -1.00 14.27 10.35
N SER A 281 -1.05 14.73 9.10
CA SER A 281 -0.96 13.86 7.92
C SER A 281 0.46 13.34 7.71
N THR A 282 0.56 12.02 7.52
CA THR A 282 1.78 11.28 7.26
C THR A 282 1.55 10.23 6.17
N PHE A 283 2.62 9.71 5.59
CA PHE A 283 2.60 8.82 4.43
C PHE A 283 3.46 7.60 4.70
N GLN A 284 3.05 6.44 4.21
CA GLN A 284 3.83 5.20 4.24
C GLN A 284 5.04 5.23 3.29
N SER A 285 4.97 6.01 2.21
CA SER A 285 6.07 6.18 1.27
C SER A 285 6.64 7.58 1.37
N MET A 286 7.99 7.67 1.36
CA MET A 286 8.73 8.92 1.32
C MET A 286 8.54 9.67 0.00
N LEU A 287 8.14 8.98 -1.07
CA LEU A 287 8.00 9.58 -2.41
C LEU A 287 7.03 10.76 -2.42
N ALA A 288 5.87 10.63 -1.76
CA ALA A 288 4.88 11.70 -1.73
C ALA A 288 5.36 12.94 -0.94
N PRO A 289 5.92 12.80 0.28
CA PRO A 289 6.59 13.92 0.97
C PRO A 289 7.71 14.57 0.16
N VAL A 290 8.60 13.80 -0.47
CA VAL A 290 9.70 14.34 -1.28
C VAL A 290 9.17 15.09 -2.50
N HIS A 291 8.22 14.51 -3.22
CA HIS A 291 7.58 15.15 -4.37
C HIS A 291 6.96 16.50 -4.00
N ARG A 292 6.20 16.56 -2.90
CA ARG A 292 5.57 17.81 -2.43
C ARG A 292 6.62 18.83 -1.97
N GLY A 293 7.64 18.37 -1.26
CA GLY A 293 8.76 19.19 -0.82
C GLY A 293 9.53 19.83 -1.97
N LEU A 294 9.84 19.06 -3.02
CA LEU A 294 10.51 19.56 -4.23
C LEU A 294 9.69 20.64 -4.95
N ARG A 295 8.36 20.50 -4.96
CA ARG A 295 7.47 21.48 -5.60
C ARG A 295 7.34 22.79 -4.82
N GLU A 296 7.35 22.74 -3.49
CA GLU A 296 7.30 23.96 -2.67
C GLU A 296 8.66 24.67 -2.61
N GLY A 297 9.76 23.91 -2.66
CA GLY A 297 11.11 24.44 -2.70
C GLY A 297 11.65 24.86 -1.34
N LYS A 298 12.12 26.11 -1.21
CA LYS A 298 12.83 26.59 -0.01
C LYS A 298 11.93 26.56 1.24
N GLY A 299 12.47 26.07 2.34
CA GLY A 299 11.75 25.96 3.63
C GLY A 299 10.81 24.77 3.73
N ALA A 300 10.82 23.85 2.74
CA ALA A 300 10.17 22.57 2.87
C ALA A 300 11.11 21.55 3.53
N SER A 301 10.60 20.86 4.53
CA SER A 301 11.32 19.84 5.30
C SER A 301 10.58 18.52 5.26
N ILE A 302 11.33 17.43 5.37
CA ILE A 302 10.81 16.07 5.44
C ILE A 302 11.19 15.52 6.81
N ALA A 303 10.26 14.80 7.43
CA ALA A 303 10.46 14.10 8.69
C ALA A 303 10.16 12.61 8.52
N ILE A 304 10.98 11.79 9.17
CA ILE A 304 10.83 10.33 9.23
C ILE A 304 10.45 9.96 10.67
N PHE A 305 9.42 9.14 10.83
CA PHE A 305 8.95 8.69 12.14
C PHE A 305 9.03 7.17 12.28
N ASP A 306 9.45 6.69 13.46
CA ASP A 306 9.25 5.31 13.88
C ASP A 306 7.81 5.15 14.37
N SER A 307 6.99 4.44 13.61
CA SER A 307 5.57 4.28 13.95
C SER A 307 5.34 3.54 15.26
N ARG A 308 6.28 2.69 15.68
CA ARG A 308 6.21 1.93 16.94
C ARG A 308 6.37 2.82 18.17
N ARG A 309 6.93 4.02 17.99
CA ARG A 309 7.13 5.02 19.04
C ARG A 309 5.99 6.06 19.10
N ILE A 310 5.03 6.00 18.18
CA ILE A 310 3.88 6.89 18.18
C ILE A 310 2.87 6.39 19.22
N THR A 311 2.63 7.21 20.25
CA THR A 311 1.69 6.88 21.33
C THR A 311 0.26 7.36 21.06
N SER A 312 0.11 8.39 20.23
CA SER A 312 -1.18 8.94 19.83
C SER A 312 -1.93 8.03 18.86
N LYS A 313 -3.26 8.16 18.78
CA LYS A 313 -4.07 7.35 17.87
C LYS A 313 -3.75 7.67 16.41
N VAL A 314 -3.62 6.62 15.60
CA VAL A 314 -3.29 6.70 14.18
C VAL A 314 -4.42 6.09 13.36
N TYR A 315 -4.88 6.82 12.35
CA TYR A 315 -6.00 6.44 11.49
C TYR A 315 -5.52 6.28 10.06
N SER A 316 -5.82 5.13 9.44
CA SER A 316 -5.66 4.95 7.99
C SER A 316 -6.69 5.82 7.26
N ALA A 317 -6.24 6.77 6.45
CA ALA A 317 -7.15 7.64 5.70
C ALA A 317 -8.00 6.85 4.71
N ARG A 318 -7.44 5.79 4.10
CA ARG A 318 -8.17 4.88 3.22
C ARG A 318 -9.30 4.15 3.94
N SER A 319 -8.99 3.54 5.08
CA SER A 319 -9.98 2.80 5.87
C SER A 319 -11.14 3.70 6.27
N PHE A 320 -10.84 4.96 6.57
CA PHE A 320 -11.84 5.97 6.87
C PHE A 320 -12.70 6.34 5.65
N VAL A 321 -12.08 6.64 4.52
CA VAL A 321 -12.79 6.95 3.26
C VAL A 321 -13.72 5.80 2.84
N GLU A 322 -13.26 4.55 3.02
CA GLU A 322 -14.04 3.34 2.71
C GLU A 322 -15.20 3.14 3.69
N LYS A 323 -14.94 3.20 5.01
CA LYS A 323 -15.95 3.03 6.07
C LYS A 323 -17.09 4.05 5.94
N HIS A 324 -16.74 5.32 5.73
CA HIS A 324 -17.70 6.44 5.70
C HIS A 324 -18.22 6.75 4.29
N LYS A 325 -17.87 5.92 3.28
CA LYS A 325 -18.29 6.06 1.87
C LYS A 325 -18.02 7.46 1.31
N LEU A 326 -16.92 8.10 1.72
CA LEU A 326 -16.63 9.50 1.45
C LEU A 326 -16.10 9.77 0.04
N ARG A 327 -15.88 8.73 -0.78
CA ARG A 327 -15.41 8.88 -2.19
C ARG A 327 -16.31 9.81 -3.02
N GLY A 328 -17.63 9.80 -2.77
CA GLY A 328 -18.56 10.71 -3.46
C GLY A 328 -18.47 12.16 -2.98
N LYS A 329 -18.08 12.39 -1.72
CA LYS A 329 -18.01 13.71 -1.09
C LYS A 329 -16.66 14.40 -1.29
N ILE A 330 -15.55 13.67 -1.19
CA ILE A 330 -14.19 14.23 -1.20
C ILE A 330 -13.64 14.34 -2.65
N GLY A 331 -14.38 13.81 -3.62
CA GLY A 331 -14.02 13.79 -5.03
C GLY A 331 -13.60 12.40 -5.48
N ARG A 332 -13.96 12.03 -6.71
CA ARG A 332 -13.82 10.66 -7.24
C ARG A 332 -12.39 10.11 -7.18
N THR A 333 -11.40 10.99 -7.10
CA THR A 333 -10.00 10.60 -7.13
C THR A 333 -9.44 10.27 -5.74
N TYR A 334 -9.84 10.94 -4.66
CA TYR A 334 -9.19 10.71 -3.38
C TYR A 334 -9.62 9.37 -2.75
N HIS A 335 -8.66 8.47 -2.48
CA HIS A 335 -8.91 7.18 -1.84
C HIS A 335 -8.08 6.94 -0.57
N GLY A 336 -7.31 7.93 -0.11
CA GLY A 336 -6.52 7.87 1.14
C GLY A 336 -5.43 6.79 1.21
N GLY A 337 -5.04 6.19 0.08
CA GLY A 337 -4.07 5.10 0.07
C GLY A 337 -2.68 5.55 0.52
N GLY A 338 -2.10 4.82 1.46
CA GLY A 338 -0.77 5.10 2.01
C GLY A 338 -0.70 6.35 2.90
N GLU A 339 -1.82 7.02 3.17
CA GLU A 339 -1.89 8.17 4.08
C GLU A 339 -2.42 7.74 5.45
N TYR A 340 -1.73 8.19 6.50
CA TYR A 340 -2.05 7.94 7.90
C TYR A 340 -2.16 9.27 8.64
N LEU A 341 -3.25 9.44 9.37
CA LEU A 341 -3.55 10.64 10.14
C LEU A 341 -3.32 10.36 11.61
N ILE A 342 -2.40 11.09 12.23
CA ILE A 342 -2.10 10.96 13.66
C ILE A 342 -2.86 12.05 14.40
N TRP A 343 -3.62 11.69 15.44
CA TRP A 343 -4.35 12.63 16.27
C TRP A 343 -3.42 13.36 17.23
N GLY A 344 -3.62 14.66 17.44
CA GLY A 344 -2.96 15.36 18.54
C GLY A 344 -1.52 15.72 18.22
N TRP A 345 -0.60 14.90 18.73
CA TRP A 345 0.84 15.17 18.67
C TRP A 345 1.66 13.92 18.35
N ILE A 346 2.91 14.14 17.96
CA ILE A 346 3.96 13.13 17.81
C ILE A 346 5.13 13.58 18.67
N ASN A 347 5.52 12.78 19.66
CA ASN A 347 6.67 13.05 20.52
C ASN A 347 7.57 11.83 20.56
N ASN A 348 8.89 12.01 20.60
CA ASN A 348 9.89 10.93 20.73
C ASN A 348 9.85 9.84 19.64
N ALA A 349 9.15 10.09 18.54
CA ALA A 349 9.03 9.17 17.41
C ALA A 349 9.77 9.66 16.15
N VAL A 350 10.27 10.91 16.16
CA VAL A 350 11.06 11.44 15.04
C VAL A 350 12.42 10.73 15.00
N ILE A 351 12.74 10.12 13.87
CA ILE A 351 14.04 9.50 13.61
C ILE A 351 15.02 10.57 13.13
N CYS A 352 14.60 11.35 12.14
CA CYS A 352 15.33 12.53 11.67
C CYS A 352 14.38 13.47 10.90
N SER A 353 14.80 14.72 10.74
CA SER A 353 14.17 15.67 9.82
C SER A 353 15.25 16.46 9.08
N PHE A 354 15.03 16.71 7.80
CA PHE A 354 15.96 17.44 6.95
C PHE A 354 15.22 18.31 5.95
N GLU A 355 15.85 19.39 5.50
CA GLU A 355 15.32 20.23 4.44
C GLU A 355 15.44 19.55 3.07
N VAL A 356 14.49 19.83 2.18
CA VAL A 356 14.57 19.39 0.77
C VAL A 356 15.83 19.97 0.10
N ALA A 357 16.24 21.17 0.50
CA ALA A 357 17.50 21.79 0.04
C ALA A 357 18.72 20.93 0.38
N THR A 358 18.72 20.23 1.51
CA THR A 358 19.80 19.31 1.91
C THR A 358 19.89 18.14 0.93
N ILE A 359 18.77 17.50 0.59
CA ILE A 359 18.75 16.41 -0.41
C ILE A 359 19.24 16.90 -1.77
N LEU A 360 18.81 18.08 -2.23
CA LEU A 360 19.25 18.66 -3.50
C LEU A 360 20.76 18.93 -3.50
N SER A 361 21.29 19.46 -2.40
CA SER A 361 22.73 19.71 -2.22
C SER A 361 23.55 18.41 -2.23
N ILE A 362 23.07 17.38 -1.51
CA ILE A 362 23.68 16.04 -1.50
C ILE A 362 23.73 15.47 -2.92
N ALA A 363 22.61 15.53 -3.66
CA ALA A 363 22.56 15.05 -5.04
C ALA A 363 23.56 15.81 -5.93
N ALA A 364 23.64 17.14 -5.82
CA ALA A 364 24.59 17.93 -6.60
C ALA A 364 26.08 17.59 -6.31
N GLN A 365 26.40 17.15 -5.09
CA GLN A 365 27.76 16.80 -4.67
C GLN A 365 28.13 15.34 -4.92
N HIS A 366 27.13 14.46 -5.08
CA HIS A 366 27.32 13.02 -5.16
C HIS A 366 26.56 12.43 -6.34
N GLN A 367 27.26 12.24 -7.45
CA GLN A 367 26.69 11.77 -8.72
C GLN A 367 25.92 10.44 -8.59
N ASP A 368 26.44 9.50 -7.78
CA ASP A 368 25.80 8.22 -7.50
C ASP A 368 24.43 8.41 -6.81
N ILE A 369 24.34 9.35 -5.88
CA ILE A 369 23.09 9.69 -5.19
C ILE A 369 22.13 10.45 -6.12
N HIS A 370 22.65 11.35 -6.96
CA HIS A 370 21.84 12.06 -7.96
C HIS A 370 21.13 11.10 -8.91
N GLU A 371 21.87 10.15 -9.48
CA GLU A 371 21.35 9.13 -10.39
C GLU A 371 20.32 8.22 -9.68
N PHE A 372 20.57 7.88 -8.42
CA PHE A 372 19.65 7.09 -7.60
C PHE A 372 18.33 7.84 -7.33
N LEU A 373 18.41 9.09 -6.87
CA LEU A 373 17.25 9.83 -6.37
C LEU A 373 16.31 10.29 -7.49
N GLN A 374 16.81 10.53 -8.71
CA GLN A 374 16.00 10.94 -9.87
C GLN A 374 15.12 12.17 -9.56
N LEU A 375 15.65 13.15 -8.83
CA LEU A 375 14.89 14.31 -8.33
C LEU A 375 14.30 15.17 -9.46
N ASP A 376 15.00 15.28 -10.59
CA ASP A 376 14.53 15.99 -11.79
C ASP A 376 13.31 15.28 -12.40
N LEU A 377 13.34 13.95 -12.46
CA LEU A 377 12.20 13.16 -12.90
C LEU A 377 11.02 13.37 -11.94
N ILE A 378 11.23 13.26 -10.63
CA ILE A 378 10.17 13.42 -9.63
C ILE A 378 9.51 14.80 -9.73
N SER A 379 10.32 15.86 -9.80
CA SER A 379 9.84 17.25 -9.87
C SER A 379 9.14 17.59 -11.18
N SER A 380 9.46 16.91 -12.29
CA SER A 380 8.81 17.10 -13.58
C SER A 380 7.32 16.70 -13.60
N PHE A 381 6.88 15.85 -12.66
CA PHE A 381 5.47 15.45 -12.58
C PHE A 381 4.68 16.40 -11.67
N PRO A 382 3.46 16.83 -12.08
CA PRO A 382 2.64 17.71 -11.25
C PRO A 382 2.15 17.03 -9.97
N ARG A 383 2.02 15.69 -9.97
CA ARG A 383 1.47 14.91 -8.86
C ARG A 383 2.21 13.58 -8.71
N ALA A 384 2.47 13.17 -7.47
CA ALA A 384 2.97 11.84 -7.14
C ALA A 384 1.88 10.76 -7.31
N ARG A 385 1.61 10.41 -8.56
CA ARG A 385 0.58 9.44 -8.97
C ARG A 385 1.18 8.31 -9.79
N TRP A 386 0.29 7.41 -10.23
CA TRP A 386 0.60 6.34 -11.15
C TRP A 386 1.52 6.73 -12.34
N PRO A 387 1.34 7.87 -13.05
CA PRO A 387 2.29 8.24 -14.12
C PRO A 387 3.74 8.41 -13.62
N LEU A 388 3.93 9.07 -12.47
CA LEU A 388 5.23 9.18 -11.83
C LEU A 388 5.73 7.80 -11.40
N HIS A 389 4.87 6.98 -10.76
CA HIS A 389 5.25 5.65 -10.29
C HIS A 389 5.70 4.75 -11.45
N GLN A 390 5.03 4.83 -12.59
CA GLN A 390 5.42 4.10 -13.80
C GLN A 390 6.75 4.59 -14.37
N ALA A 391 6.95 5.91 -14.42
CA ALA A 391 8.20 6.49 -14.89
C ALA A 391 9.37 6.04 -14.02
N MET A 392 9.21 6.10 -12.70
CA MET A 392 10.20 5.60 -11.74
C MET A 392 10.43 4.09 -11.89
N ALA A 393 9.37 3.29 -12.02
CA ALA A 393 9.51 1.84 -12.17
C ALA A 393 10.29 1.42 -13.43
N LYS A 394 10.16 2.18 -14.53
CA LYS A 394 10.94 1.94 -15.76
C LYS A 394 12.44 2.13 -15.48
N GLY A 395 12.81 3.23 -14.85
CA GLY A 395 14.19 3.59 -14.47
C GLY A 395 14.68 3.00 -13.15
N ALA A 396 13.90 2.13 -12.49
CA ALA A 396 14.24 1.66 -11.16
C ALA A 396 15.48 0.76 -11.18
N LEU A 397 16.38 1.04 -10.22
CA LEU A 397 17.59 0.28 -9.93
C LEU A 397 17.26 -1.08 -9.30
N PHE A 398 18.21 -2.00 -9.35
CA PHE A 398 18.07 -3.31 -8.69
C PHE A 398 18.41 -3.23 -7.21
N LEU A 399 17.78 -4.09 -6.41
CA LEU A 399 18.13 -4.33 -5.01
C LEU A 399 19.46 -5.10 -4.91
N ASP A 400 20.57 -4.44 -5.28
CA ASP A 400 21.92 -5.00 -5.20
C ASP A 400 22.79 -4.26 -4.17
N LYS A 401 24.01 -4.77 -3.97
CA LYS A 401 24.99 -4.22 -3.04
C LYS A 401 25.40 -2.78 -3.38
N GLN A 402 25.46 -2.43 -4.66
CA GLN A 402 25.87 -1.08 -5.08
C GLN A 402 24.77 -0.07 -4.76
N ALA A 403 23.52 -0.38 -5.09
CA ALA A 403 22.38 0.44 -4.73
C ALA A 403 22.25 0.56 -3.21
N GLY A 404 22.49 -0.53 -2.48
CA GLY A 404 22.59 -0.54 -1.03
C GLY A 404 23.61 0.47 -0.51
N ALA A 405 24.83 0.47 -1.05
CA ALA A 405 25.88 1.41 -0.64
C ALA A 405 25.54 2.87 -0.96
N THR A 406 24.92 3.15 -2.11
CA THR A 406 24.43 4.49 -2.41
C THR A 406 23.37 4.95 -1.41
N VAL A 407 22.43 4.08 -1.04
CA VAL A 407 21.43 4.39 0.00
C VAL A 407 22.11 4.56 1.36
N GLY A 408 23.04 3.70 1.76
CA GLY A 408 23.78 3.83 3.02
C GLY A 408 24.52 5.17 3.14
N LYS A 409 25.21 5.56 2.07
CA LYS A 409 25.89 6.86 1.98
C LYS A 409 24.92 8.02 2.11
N LEU A 410 23.76 7.97 1.42
CA LEU A 410 22.70 8.97 1.56
C LEU A 410 22.20 9.06 3.02
N LEU A 411 21.96 7.93 3.68
CA LEU A 411 21.48 7.90 5.06
C LEU A 411 22.49 8.52 6.04
N SER A 412 23.79 8.28 5.83
CA SER A 412 24.87 8.87 6.61
C SER A 412 24.90 10.41 6.43
N LEU A 413 24.75 10.89 5.19
CA LEU A 413 24.72 12.33 4.89
C LEU A 413 23.44 13.03 5.37
N LEU A 414 22.35 12.29 5.55
CA LEU A 414 21.10 12.78 6.16
C LEU A 414 21.07 12.60 7.68
N GLU A 415 22.18 12.15 8.27
CA GLU A 415 22.33 11.94 9.72
C GLU A 415 21.24 11.01 10.31
N VAL A 416 20.82 10.01 9.53
CA VAL A 416 19.87 8.99 10.01
C VAL A 416 20.59 8.11 11.04
N PRO A 417 20.10 7.96 12.27
CA PRO A 417 20.78 7.15 13.28
C PRO A 417 20.95 5.69 12.81
N GLN A 418 22.13 5.12 13.10
CA GLN A 418 22.57 3.84 12.53
C GLN A 418 21.58 2.70 12.80
N GLU A 419 20.95 2.69 13.98
CA GLU A 419 19.95 1.68 14.36
C GLU A 419 18.71 1.66 13.45
N PHE A 420 18.43 2.76 12.75
CA PHE A 420 17.31 2.87 11.81
C PHE A 420 17.72 2.65 10.35
N CYS A 421 19.02 2.55 10.03
CA CYS A 421 19.48 2.47 8.63
C CYS A 421 18.85 1.32 7.86
N ARG A 422 18.69 0.15 8.49
CA ARG A 422 18.05 -1.01 7.85
C ARG A 422 16.59 -0.72 7.50
N THR A 423 15.81 -0.21 8.45
CA THR A 423 14.37 0.05 8.23
C THR A 423 14.15 1.23 7.27
N VAL A 424 14.95 2.29 7.37
CA VAL A 424 14.83 3.47 6.50
C VAL A 424 15.28 3.14 5.07
N SER A 425 16.35 2.36 4.89
CA SER A 425 16.78 1.91 3.56
C SER A 425 15.73 1.03 2.87
N GLU A 426 15.04 0.16 3.62
CA GLU A 426 13.90 -0.61 3.11
C GLU A 426 12.75 0.30 2.66
N GLY A 427 12.40 1.31 3.47
CA GLY A 427 11.38 2.30 3.11
C GLY A 427 11.73 3.17 1.91
N ILE A 428 13.02 3.52 1.74
CA ILE A 428 13.53 4.20 0.54
C ILE A 428 13.43 3.27 -0.68
N ALA A 429 13.88 2.03 -0.57
CA ALA A 429 13.82 1.06 -1.66
C ALA A 429 12.37 0.82 -2.13
N TYR A 430 11.45 0.73 -1.19
CA TYR A 430 10.01 0.67 -1.45
C TYR A 430 9.50 1.94 -2.15
N SER A 431 9.88 3.12 -1.66
CA SER A 431 9.44 4.41 -2.22
C SER A 431 9.98 4.66 -3.63
N TRP A 432 11.19 4.18 -3.94
CA TRP A 432 11.83 4.28 -5.25
C TRP A 432 11.54 3.09 -6.18
N ARG A 433 10.66 2.17 -5.79
CA ARG A 433 10.19 1.04 -6.62
C ARG A 433 11.33 0.17 -7.13
N MET A 434 12.36 -0.04 -6.32
CA MET A 434 13.53 -0.83 -6.71
C MET A 434 13.15 -2.24 -7.19
N LYS A 435 13.85 -2.75 -8.19
CA LYS A 435 13.55 -4.07 -8.79
C LYS A 435 14.19 -5.17 -7.95
N ASN A 436 13.39 -6.16 -7.56
CA ASN A 436 13.90 -7.39 -6.97
C ASN A 436 14.19 -8.42 -8.08
N LYS A 437 15.47 -8.76 -8.29
CA LYS A 437 15.93 -9.72 -9.31
C LYS A 437 16.09 -11.14 -8.76
N HIS A 438 15.32 -11.50 -7.73
CA HIS A 438 15.61 -12.63 -6.82
C HIS A 438 16.87 -12.46 -5.98
N ILE A 439 17.39 -11.23 -5.90
CA ILE A 439 18.54 -10.91 -5.05
C ILE A 439 18.00 -10.81 -3.63
N PRO A 440 18.54 -11.60 -2.67
CA PRO A 440 18.16 -11.49 -1.28
C PRO A 440 18.45 -10.08 -0.77
N TRP A 441 17.57 -9.55 0.07
CA TRP A 441 17.78 -8.28 0.78
C TRP A 441 19.14 -8.18 1.50
N GLY A 442 19.79 -9.31 1.77
CA GLY A 442 21.11 -9.39 2.40
C GLY A 442 22.20 -8.59 1.68
N ASP A 443 22.30 -8.70 0.35
CA ASP A 443 23.33 -7.96 -0.41
C ASP A 443 23.09 -6.46 -0.38
N PHE A 444 21.83 -6.05 -0.52
CA PHE A 444 21.41 -4.67 -0.40
C PHE A 444 21.74 -4.12 1.01
N PHE A 445 21.33 -4.81 2.08
CA PHE A 445 21.61 -4.37 3.45
C PHE A 445 23.10 -4.37 3.79
N TYR A 446 23.87 -5.33 3.27
CA TYR A 446 25.33 -5.30 3.40
C TYR A 446 25.92 -4.08 2.69
N GLY A 447 25.43 -3.75 1.49
CA GLY A 447 25.74 -2.51 0.81
C GLY A 447 25.42 -1.28 1.67
N VAL A 448 24.22 -1.21 2.26
CA VAL A 448 23.78 -0.11 3.14
C VAL A 448 24.76 0.11 4.28
N GLU A 449 25.18 -0.95 4.97
CA GLU A 449 26.18 -0.85 6.05
C GLU A 449 27.53 -0.31 5.57
N LEU A 450 28.04 -0.79 4.43
CA LEU A 450 29.30 -0.31 3.85
C LEU A 450 29.21 1.17 3.48
N GLY A 451 28.14 1.55 2.77
CA GLY A 451 27.91 2.92 2.32
C GLY A 451 27.76 3.88 3.50
N TYR A 452 27.06 3.47 4.55
CA TYR A 452 26.85 4.28 5.74
C TYR A 452 28.16 4.59 6.47
N ARG A 453 29.09 3.63 6.50
CA ARG A 453 30.44 3.79 7.08
C ARG A 453 31.43 4.50 6.16
N GLY A 454 31.05 4.78 4.91
CA GLY A 454 31.95 5.33 3.90
C GLY A 454 32.98 4.33 3.36
N GLU A 455 32.72 3.03 3.52
CA GLU A 455 33.60 1.97 3.00
C GLU A 455 33.37 1.80 1.49
N PRO A 456 34.43 1.67 0.68
CA PRO A 456 34.28 1.45 -0.75
C PRO A 456 33.64 0.09 -1.02
N VAL A 457 32.64 0.05 -1.90
CA VAL A 457 32.20 -1.22 -2.49
C VAL A 457 33.31 -1.67 -3.42
N MET A 458 34.12 -2.62 -2.96
CA MET A 458 35.04 -3.33 -3.84
C MET A 458 34.20 -3.91 -4.98
N ALA A 459 34.33 -3.33 -6.18
CA ALA A 459 33.79 -3.93 -7.37
C ALA A 459 34.35 -5.35 -7.39
N ALA A 460 33.47 -6.35 -7.29
CA ALA A 460 33.90 -7.71 -7.51
C ALA A 460 34.61 -7.67 -8.86
N LEU A 461 35.93 -7.90 -8.86
CA LEU A 461 36.72 -8.04 -10.06
C LEU A 461 35.92 -9.02 -10.90
N ARG A 462 35.31 -8.53 -11.98
CA ARG A 462 34.68 -9.41 -12.96
C ARG A 462 35.83 -10.29 -13.42
N THR A 463 35.93 -11.50 -12.87
CA THR A 463 36.84 -12.51 -13.39
C THR A 463 36.51 -12.59 -14.87
N PRO A 464 37.47 -12.29 -15.76
CA PRO A 464 37.22 -12.43 -17.18
C PRO A 464 36.74 -13.86 -17.38
N GLU A 465 35.51 -13.96 -17.88
CA GLU A 465 34.90 -15.21 -18.25
C GLU A 465 35.78 -15.78 -19.37
N ASN A 466 36.69 -16.68 -19.01
CA ASN A 466 37.50 -17.44 -19.95
C ASN A 466 36.56 -18.43 -20.65
N THR A 467 35.76 -17.94 -21.60
CA THR A 467 35.10 -18.79 -22.58
C THR A 467 36.02 -18.84 -23.82
N PRO A 468 36.49 -20.03 -24.23
CA PRO A 468 37.35 -20.14 -25.40
C PRO A 468 36.59 -19.73 -26.66
N GLU A 469 37.20 -18.85 -27.45
CA GLU A 469 36.80 -18.52 -28.81
C GLU A 469 36.62 -19.80 -29.64
N SER A 470 35.37 -20.17 -29.96
CA SER A 470 35.11 -21.09 -31.06
C SER A 470 34.76 -20.27 -32.30
N ASN A 471 35.72 -20.22 -33.22
CA ASN A 471 35.54 -19.76 -34.58
C ASN A 471 34.45 -20.57 -35.27
N GLY A 472 33.36 -19.91 -35.67
CA GLY A 472 32.30 -20.49 -36.48
C GLY A 472 31.44 -19.40 -37.10
N GLY A 473 31.95 -18.78 -38.16
CA GLY A 473 31.21 -17.78 -38.92
C GLY A 473 29.98 -18.36 -39.62
N ILE A 474 28.84 -17.68 -39.47
CA ILE A 474 27.67 -17.81 -40.33
C ILE A 474 27.14 -16.39 -40.61
N PRO A 475 26.83 -16.02 -41.88
CA PRO A 475 26.66 -14.63 -42.30
C PRO A 475 25.29 -14.08 -41.91
N CYS A 476 25.28 -12.89 -41.29
CA CYS A 476 24.07 -12.15 -40.99
C CYS A 476 23.54 -11.47 -42.27
N GLY A 477 22.41 -11.97 -42.76
CA GLY A 477 21.61 -11.31 -43.79
C GLY A 477 20.91 -10.08 -43.24
N ARG A 478 20.99 -8.99 -44.00
CA ARG A 478 20.09 -7.82 -43.91
C ARG A 478 18.63 -8.26 -43.80
N PHE A 479 17.95 -7.76 -42.79
CA PHE A 479 16.53 -7.43 -42.91
C PHE A 479 16.30 -6.06 -42.25
N ASP A 480 16.13 -5.07 -43.11
CA ASP A 480 15.38 -3.87 -42.80
C ASP A 480 13.94 -4.30 -42.45
N SER A 481 13.41 -3.84 -41.32
CA SER A 481 11.96 -3.79 -41.14
C SER A 481 11.62 -2.60 -40.26
N GLU A 482 10.96 -1.63 -40.89
CA GLU A 482 10.14 -0.60 -40.28
C GLU A 482 9.31 -1.19 -39.14
N PHE A 483 9.39 -0.56 -37.96
CA PHE A 483 8.37 -0.72 -36.94
C PHE A 483 7.32 0.35 -37.16
N GLU A 484 6.18 -0.07 -37.72
CA GLU A 484 4.92 0.65 -37.69
C GLU A 484 4.52 0.92 -36.22
N ILE A 485 4.29 2.20 -35.92
CA ILE A 485 3.66 2.65 -34.68
C ILE A 485 2.19 2.21 -34.73
N ILE A 486 1.86 1.11 -34.06
CA ILE A 486 0.47 0.71 -33.85
C ILE A 486 -0.08 1.49 -32.67
N ASP A 487 -0.91 2.47 -33.01
CA ASP A 487 -1.81 3.18 -32.11
C ASP A 487 -2.84 2.19 -31.54
N LEU A 488 -2.71 1.85 -30.26
CA LEU A 488 -3.69 1.07 -29.52
C LEU A 488 -4.46 1.98 -28.57
N SER A 489 -5.49 2.61 -29.13
CA SER A 489 -6.68 3.02 -28.39
C SER A 489 -7.35 1.78 -27.78
N SER A 490 -7.27 1.63 -26.46
CA SER A 490 -8.01 0.62 -25.72
C SER A 490 -8.44 1.21 -24.40
N ASP A 491 -9.75 1.38 -24.28
CA ASP A 491 -10.48 1.88 -23.12
C ASP A 491 -10.17 1.04 -21.86
N ASP A 492 -9.56 1.67 -20.86
CA ASP A 492 -9.54 1.13 -19.49
C ASP A 492 -9.69 2.28 -18.48
N GLU A 493 -10.92 2.43 -17.99
CA GLU A 493 -11.29 3.37 -16.95
C GLU A 493 -10.89 2.82 -15.57
N GLY A 494 -9.82 3.37 -15.02
CA GLY A 494 -9.38 3.09 -13.65
C GLY A 494 -8.60 4.26 -13.03
N ASN A 495 -9.15 5.47 -13.17
CA ASN A 495 -8.46 6.74 -12.95
C ASN A 495 -8.57 7.26 -11.50
N GLY A 496 -7.43 7.67 -10.92
CA GLY A 496 -7.34 8.91 -10.13
C GLY A 496 -6.98 8.83 -8.64
N SER A 497 -6.04 9.69 -8.21
CA SER A 497 -5.96 10.23 -6.84
C SER A 497 -5.34 11.63 -6.69
N ASP A 498 -6.19 12.67 -6.64
CA ASP A 498 -6.10 13.94 -5.90
C ASP A 498 -6.88 15.09 -6.60
N ALA A 499 -7.84 15.66 -5.89
CA ALA A 499 -8.52 16.87 -6.30
C ALA A 499 -7.60 18.05 -5.94
N THR A 500 -6.85 18.53 -6.93
CA THR A 500 -6.25 19.87 -6.89
C THR A 500 -6.93 20.68 -7.97
N THR A 501 -7.93 21.46 -7.57
CA THR A 501 -8.35 22.65 -8.32
C THR A 501 -7.44 23.78 -7.88
N ASP A 502 -6.37 24.00 -8.65
CA ASP A 502 -5.63 25.26 -8.58
C ASP A 502 -6.57 26.32 -9.17
N TYR A 503 -7.03 27.27 -8.35
CA TYR A 503 -7.64 28.49 -8.88
C TYR A 503 -6.52 29.38 -9.40
N PRO A 504 -6.50 29.75 -10.69
CA PRO A 504 -5.71 30.89 -11.13
C PRO A 504 -6.38 32.16 -10.61
N ASP A 505 -5.60 33.01 -9.93
CA ASP A 505 -5.95 34.41 -9.73
C ASP A 505 -6.34 35.02 -11.08
N LYS A 506 -7.61 35.39 -11.20
CA LYS A 506 -8.08 36.26 -12.27
C LYS A 506 -8.25 37.64 -11.68
N ASP A 507 -7.24 38.47 -11.88
CA ASP A 507 -7.39 39.92 -11.93
C ASP A 507 -8.54 40.25 -12.87
N ASN A 508 -9.59 40.87 -12.34
CA ASN A 508 -10.70 41.38 -13.13
C ASN A 508 -10.62 42.91 -13.11
N GLU A 509 -9.68 43.44 -13.91
CA GLU A 509 -9.83 44.76 -14.51
C GLU A 509 -10.92 44.67 -15.58
N HIS A 510 -12.11 45.21 -15.32
CA HIS A 510 -12.91 45.99 -16.25
C HIS A 510 -14.25 46.33 -15.61
N ASP A 511 -14.33 47.52 -15.02
CA ASP A 511 -15.60 48.25 -14.91
C ASP A 511 -15.45 49.49 -15.79
N LYS A 512 -15.95 49.36 -17.02
CA LYS A 512 -16.20 50.46 -17.94
C LYS A 512 -17.65 50.34 -18.35
N ASP A 513 -18.51 51.10 -17.71
CA ASP A 513 -19.73 51.61 -18.33
C ASP A 513 -19.79 53.12 -18.13
N VAL A 514 -19.68 53.79 -19.28
CA VAL A 514 -19.89 55.20 -19.54
C VAL A 514 -21.38 55.41 -19.83
N VAL A 515 -21.85 56.65 -19.63
CA VAL A 515 -23.00 57.38 -20.22
C VAL A 515 -23.99 57.80 -19.12
N GLU A 516 -24.33 59.07 -18.86
CA GLU A 516 -23.93 60.40 -19.34
C GLU A 516 -24.70 61.45 -18.48
N PRO A 517 -24.76 62.78 -18.79
CA PRO A 517 -24.31 63.83 -17.90
C PRO A 517 -25.45 64.61 -17.20
N MET A 518 -25.14 65.29 -16.08
CA MET A 518 -25.99 66.35 -15.52
C MET A 518 -25.20 67.65 -15.36
N ASP A 519 -25.37 68.48 -16.39
CA ASP A 519 -25.70 69.92 -16.36
C ASP A 519 -25.04 70.81 -15.28
N GLU A 520 -23.94 71.45 -15.68
CA GLU A 520 -23.41 72.66 -15.04
C GLU A 520 -24.02 73.89 -15.73
N SER A 521 -24.72 74.74 -14.97
CA SER A 521 -25.00 76.13 -15.37
C SER A 521 -25.45 77.01 -14.20
N ARG A 522 -24.75 78.14 -14.04
CA ARG A 522 -25.10 79.39 -13.29
C ARG A 522 -24.75 79.37 -11.79
N ASN A 523 -24.05 80.33 -11.19
CA ASN A 523 -23.70 81.71 -11.57
C ASN A 523 -22.44 82.15 -10.81
N ALA A 524 -21.64 82.99 -11.44
CA ALA A 524 -20.63 83.82 -10.79
C ALA A 524 -21.11 85.28 -10.66
N VAL A 525 -20.43 86.01 -9.78
CA VAL A 525 -20.19 87.47 -9.74
C VAL A 525 -20.85 88.25 -8.57
N ALA A 526 -19.97 88.46 -7.57
CA ALA A 526 -19.62 89.69 -6.84
C ALA A 526 -20.63 90.42 -5.93
N ILE A 527 -20.20 90.68 -4.69
CA ILE A 527 -19.78 92.02 -4.17
C ILE A 527 -19.44 91.91 -2.66
N SER A 528 -18.27 92.44 -2.28
CA SER A 528 -17.77 92.73 -0.91
C SER A 528 -18.50 93.94 -0.27
N PRO A 529 -18.16 94.48 0.93
CA PRO A 529 -17.59 93.91 2.16
C PRO A 529 -18.26 94.48 3.47
N ALA A 530 -17.70 94.09 4.62
CA ALA A 530 -17.37 94.92 5.79
C ALA A 530 -18.33 95.03 7.01
N ARG A 531 -17.69 94.80 8.19
CA ARG A 531 -17.85 95.46 9.51
C ARG A 531 -19.17 95.22 10.27
N ARG A 532 -19.25 95.14 11.60
CA ARG A 532 -18.34 95.17 12.78
C ARG A 532 -19.25 94.92 14.01
N GLU A 533 -18.63 94.61 15.16
CA GLU A 533 -19.16 94.80 16.55
C GLU A 533 -20.29 93.81 16.95
N CYS A 534 -20.27 93.13 18.09
CA CYS A 534 -19.64 93.32 19.40
C CYS A 534 -18.94 92.04 19.91
#